data_AF-A0A8T1QPK2-F1
#
_entry.id   AF-A0A8T1QPK2-F1
#
_cell.length_a   1.000
_cell.length_b   1.000
_cell.length_c   1.000
_cell.angle_alpha   90.00
_cell.angle_beta   90.00
_cell.angle_gamma   90.00
#
_symmetry.space_group_name_H-M   'P 1'
#
loop_
_entity.id
_entity.type
_entity.pdbx_description
1 polymer ?
#
loop_
_entity_poly.entity_id
_entity_poly.type
_entity_poly.pdbx_seq_one_letter_code
_entity_poly.pdbx_strand_id
1 'polypeptide(L)'
;MKYLGLSLGAPHKSKSMWEGIIEKFEGKLPEWKRIYLSKEGRITLIKSTFFNLPTYFLSLFPVPAGVANRLEKICWDFLWGGLEDTRKFHLIKWNTVCTPLSCGGLGIRNLRTFNKALLGKWLWRYHLEGDTVTAR
;
A
#
# COMPACT_ATOMS: atom_id res chain seq x y z
N MET A 1 2.45 11.87 21.49
CA MET A 1 3.78 11.61 20.90
C MET A 1 3.63 10.81 19.60
N LYS A 2 4.46 11.06 18.59
CA LYS A 2 4.51 10.27 17.34
C LYS A 2 5.77 9.41 17.32
N TYR A 3 5.65 8.09 17.16
CA TYR A 3 6.78 7.15 17.05
C TYR A 3 6.68 6.40 15.72
N LEU A 4 7.77 6.40 14.92
CA LEU A 4 7.78 5.83 13.56
C LEU A 4 6.62 6.33 12.65
N GLY A 5 6.07 7.51 12.95
CA GLY A 5 4.91 8.08 12.27
C GLY A 5 3.54 7.71 12.85
N LEU A 6 3.47 6.92 13.92
CA LEU A 6 2.25 6.56 14.64
C LEU A 6 2.03 7.45 15.86
N SER A 7 0.82 7.98 16.02
CA SER A 7 0.38 8.49 17.32
C SER A 7 0.18 7.32 18.28
N LEU A 8 1.11 7.15 19.23
CA LEU A 8 1.00 6.18 20.31
C LEU A 8 -0.29 6.44 21.09
N GLY A 9 -1.17 5.43 21.16
CA GLY A 9 -2.47 5.50 21.86
C GLY A 9 -3.68 5.89 21.00
N ALA A 10 -3.51 6.22 19.72
CA ALA A 10 -4.65 6.46 18.85
C ALA A 10 -5.33 5.14 18.42
N PRO A 11 -6.67 5.09 18.32
CA PRO A 11 -7.35 3.89 17.86
C PRO A 11 -6.96 3.60 16.40
N HIS A 12 -6.53 2.36 16.12
CA HIS A 12 -6.08 1.94 14.78
C HIS A 12 -7.17 2.02 13.70
N LYS A 13 -8.43 2.11 14.11
CA LYS A 13 -9.59 2.35 13.23
C LYS A 13 -9.77 3.82 12.87
N SER A 14 -9.07 4.74 13.54
CA SER A 14 -9.16 6.16 13.25
C SER A 14 -8.52 6.49 11.91
N LYS A 15 -9.23 7.26 11.08
CA LYS A 15 -8.69 7.80 9.83
C LYS A 15 -7.42 8.62 10.07
N SER A 16 -7.34 9.36 11.18
CA SER A 16 -6.20 10.22 11.51
C SER A 16 -4.87 9.46 11.64
N MET A 17 -4.92 8.19 12.02
CA MET A 17 -3.72 7.34 12.10
C MET A 17 -3.19 6.96 10.72
N TRP A 18 -4.08 6.79 9.75
CA TRP A 18 -3.73 6.41 8.38
C TRP A 18 -3.45 7.62 7.48
N GLU A 19 -3.92 8.81 7.86
CA GLU A 19 -3.73 10.04 7.09
C GLU A 19 -2.25 10.34 6.85
N GLY A 20 -1.40 10.21 7.88
CA GLY A 20 0.04 10.41 7.72
C GLY A 20 0.73 9.40 6.80
N ILE A 21 0.14 8.23 6.55
CA ILE A 21 0.63 7.27 5.54
C ILE A 21 0.20 7.71 4.16
N ILE A 22 -1.05 8.16 4.04
CA ILE A 22 -1.61 8.66 2.79
C ILE A 22 -0.80 9.88 2.30
N GLU A 23 -0.55 10.84 3.18
CA GLU A 23 0.30 12.01 2.87
C GLU A 23 1.71 11.61 2.41
N LYS A 24 2.32 10.61 3.05
CA LYS A 24 3.63 10.09 2.61
C LYS A 24 3.56 9.41 1.24
N PHE A 25 2.47 8.72 0.93
CA PHE A 25 2.24 8.12 -0.38
C PHE A 25 2.13 9.20 -1.47
N GLU A 26 1.31 10.22 -1.22
CA GLU A 26 1.15 11.38 -2.10
C GLU A 26 2.49 12.09 -2.33
N GLY A 27 3.27 12.31 -1.25
CA GLY A 27 4.60 12.92 -1.35
C GLY A 27 5.66 12.08 -2.09
N LYS A 28 5.52 10.74 -2.14
CA LYS A 28 6.44 9.87 -2.90
C LYS A 28 6.05 9.71 -4.36
N LEU A 29 4.75 9.79 -4.65
CA LEU A 29 4.14 9.72 -5.98
C LEU A 29 3.59 11.09 -6.44
N PRO A 30 4.38 12.18 -6.40
CA PRO A 30 3.89 13.48 -6.82
C PRO A 30 3.69 13.51 -8.33
N GLU A 31 2.71 14.29 -8.78
CA GLU A 31 2.31 14.33 -10.19
C GLU A 31 3.43 14.74 -11.13
N TRP A 32 4.34 15.63 -10.73
CA TRP A 32 5.46 16.05 -11.57
C TRP A 32 6.39 14.90 -11.96
N LYS A 33 6.57 13.87 -11.11
CA LYS A 33 7.39 12.69 -11.46
C LYS A 33 6.76 11.88 -12.59
N ARG A 34 5.43 11.91 -12.70
CA ARG A 34 4.69 11.22 -13.76
C ARG A 34 5.11 11.74 -15.14
N ILE A 35 5.45 13.02 -15.24
CA ILE A 35 5.83 13.71 -16.48
C ILE A 35 7.13 13.13 -17.07
N TYR A 36 8.09 12.80 -16.21
CA TYR A 36 9.43 12.36 -16.62
C TYR A 36 9.60 10.83 -16.67
N LEU A 37 8.59 10.07 -16.27
CA LEU A 37 8.67 8.61 -16.16
C LEU A 37 7.85 7.92 -17.25
N SER A 38 8.50 6.94 -17.89
CA SER A 38 7.83 5.95 -18.74
C SER A 38 6.79 5.17 -17.93
N LYS A 39 5.87 4.49 -18.62
CA LYS A 39 4.83 3.68 -17.98
C LYS A 39 5.42 2.63 -17.04
N GLU A 40 6.49 1.96 -17.48
CA GLU A 40 7.23 0.99 -16.67
C GLU A 40 7.94 1.63 -15.49
N GLY A 41 8.56 2.81 -15.68
CA GLY A 41 9.17 3.57 -14.59
C GLY A 41 8.17 3.93 -13.50
N ARG A 42 6.93 4.30 -13.89
CA ARG A 42 5.83 4.55 -12.95
C ARG A 42 5.44 3.29 -12.18
N ILE A 43 5.33 2.14 -12.85
CA ILE A 43 5.02 0.85 -12.21
C ILE A 43 6.12 0.49 -11.19
N THR A 44 7.39 0.62 -11.56
CA THR A 44 8.52 0.34 -10.68
C THR A 44 8.52 1.25 -9.45
N LEU A 45 8.22 2.54 -9.64
CA LEU A 45 8.13 3.49 -8.53
C LEU A 45 6.93 3.20 -7.62
N ILE A 46 5.78 2.81 -8.18
CA ILE A 46 4.62 2.38 -7.39
C ILE A 46 5.00 1.17 -6.57
N LYS A 47 5.60 0.13 -7.19
CA LYS A 47 6.02 -1.09 -6.50
C LYS A 47 6.94 -0.77 -5.32
N SER A 48 8.00 0.01 -5.53
CA SER A 48 8.96 0.36 -4.46
C SER A 48 8.31 1.18 -3.33
N THR A 49 7.45 2.14 -3.66
CA THR A 49 6.72 2.96 -2.68
C THR A 49 5.77 2.10 -1.84
N PHE A 50 5.06 1.17 -2.48
CA PHE A 50 4.16 0.22 -1.82
C PHE A 50 4.86 -0.70 -0.82
N PHE A 51 6.11 -1.08 -1.08
CA PHE A 51 6.88 -1.98 -0.22
C PHE A 51 7.52 -1.29 0.98
N ASN A 52 7.88 -0.02 0.88
CA ASN A 52 8.71 0.61 1.90
C ASN A 52 7.90 1.40 2.94
N LEU A 53 6.79 2.03 2.52
CA LEU A 53 6.08 2.98 3.38
C LEU A 53 5.04 2.38 4.32
N PRO A 54 4.14 1.50 3.84
CA PRO A 54 3.06 1.01 4.68
C PRO A 54 3.41 -0.35 5.32
N THR A 55 4.50 -1.03 4.95
CA THR A 55 4.76 -2.41 5.39
C THR A 55 4.77 -2.57 6.91
N TYR A 56 5.34 -1.62 7.66
CA TYR A 56 5.28 -1.65 9.12
C TYR A 56 3.82 -1.57 9.63
N PHE A 57 3.06 -0.58 9.15
CA PHE A 57 1.65 -0.39 9.52
C PHE A 57 0.74 -1.56 9.11
N LEU A 58 0.91 -2.06 7.89
CA LEU A 58 0.18 -3.21 7.35
C LEU A 58 0.56 -4.51 8.06
N SER A 59 1.71 -4.55 8.72
CA SER A 59 2.11 -5.72 9.49
C SER A 59 1.54 -5.73 10.91
N LEU A 60 1.15 -4.56 11.44
CA LEU A 60 0.59 -4.42 12.79
C LEU A 60 -0.94 -4.34 12.82
N PHE A 61 -1.56 -3.73 11.81
CA PHE A 61 -2.99 -3.41 11.84
C PHE A 61 -3.71 -3.85 10.56
N PRO A 62 -4.98 -4.30 10.65
CA PRO A 62 -5.83 -4.49 9.50
C PRO A 62 -6.12 -3.13 8.85
N VAL A 63 -5.91 -3.03 7.53
CA VAL A 63 -6.15 -1.78 6.80
C VAL A 63 -7.66 -1.55 6.62
N PRO A 64 -8.21 -0.39 7.01
CA PRO A 64 -9.60 -0.06 6.72
C PRO A 64 -9.85 0.02 5.21
N ALA A 65 -11.00 -0.46 4.74
CA ALA A 65 -11.31 -0.51 3.31
C ALA A 65 -11.25 0.87 2.62
N GLY A 66 -11.68 1.94 3.30
CA GLY A 66 -11.60 3.30 2.78
C GLY A 66 -10.16 3.80 2.59
N VAL A 67 -9.25 3.45 3.50
CA VAL A 67 -7.82 3.79 3.38
C VAL A 67 -7.20 3.01 2.23
N ALA A 68 -7.51 1.72 2.13
CA ALA A 68 -7.04 0.90 1.02
C ALA A 68 -7.48 1.48 -0.33
N ASN A 69 -8.76 1.84 -0.46
CA ASN A 69 -9.28 2.45 -1.69
C ASN A 69 -8.57 3.77 -2.04
N ARG A 70 -8.27 4.61 -1.04
CA ARG A 70 -7.57 5.89 -1.28
C ARG A 70 -6.13 5.69 -1.72
N LEU A 71 -5.40 4.75 -1.10
CA LEU A 71 -4.04 4.39 -1.52
C LEU A 71 -4.00 3.78 -2.92
N GLU A 72 -4.95 2.88 -3.22
CA GLU A 72 -5.10 2.30 -4.56
C GLU A 72 -5.41 3.39 -5.59
N LYS A 73 -6.29 4.35 -5.27
CA LYS A 73 -6.62 5.49 -6.14
C LYS A 73 -5.39 6.34 -6.45
N ILE A 74 -4.58 6.72 -5.45
CA ILE A 74 -3.33 7.49 -5.66
C ILE A 74 -2.42 6.77 -6.66
N CYS A 75 -2.27 5.45 -6.52
CA CYS A 75 -1.44 4.68 -7.44
C CYS A 75 -2.05 4.56 -8.84
N TRP A 76 -3.38 4.49 -8.92
CA TRP A 76 -4.10 4.47 -10.19
C TRP A 76 -3.97 5.79 -10.95
N ASP A 77 -4.13 6.91 -10.24
CA ASP A 77 -3.99 8.28 -10.76
C ASP A 77 -2.54 8.56 -11.17
N PHE A 78 -1.56 8.08 -10.40
CA PHE A 78 -0.15 8.17 -10.78
C PHE A 78 0.18 7.31 -12.02
N LEU A 79 -0.37 6.11 -12.10
CA LEU A 79 -0.11 5.20 -13.21
C LEU A 79 -0.72 5.72 -14.52
N TRP A 80 -2.01 6.07 -14.51
CA TRP A 80 -2.78 6.40 -15.71
C TRP A 80 -2.91 7.91 -15.99
N GLY A 81 -2.57 8.76 -15.04
CA GLY A 81 -2.66 10.21 -15.22
C GLY A 81 -1.80 10.74 -16.37
N GLY A 82 -2.34 11.74 -17.06
CA GLY A 82 -1.70 12.48 -18.15
C GLY A 82 -1.11 13.82 -17.69
N LEU A 83 -0.58 14.58 -18.65
CA LEU A 83 -0.16 15.97 -18.49
C LEU A 83 -1.34 16.93 -18.64
N GLU A 84 -2.27 16.60 -19.54
CA GLU A 84 -3.48 17.38 -19.79
C GLU A 84 -4.57 17.05 -18.78
N ASP A 85 -5.36 18.06 -18.43
CA ASP A 85 -6.57 18.01 -17.59
C ASP A 85 -7.71 17.16 -18.20
N THR A 86 -7.42 16.44 -19.29
CA THR A 86 -8.32 15.41 -19.82
C THR A 86 -8.28 14.20 -18.88
N ARG A 87 -9.41 13.89 -18.24
CA ARG A 87 -9.60 12.63 -17.50
C ARG A 87 -9.23 11.45 -18.41
N LYS A 88 -8.06 10.86 -18.19
CA LYS A 88 -7.71 9.60 -18.83
C LYS A 88 -8.51 8.49 -18.17
N PHE A 89 -9.36 7.82 -18.94
CA PHE A 89 -10.14 6.69 -18.46
C PHE A 89 -9.21 5.61 -17.91
N HIS A 90 -9.56 5.07 -16.75
CA HIS A 90 -8.85 3.93 -16.22
C HIS A 90 -9.16 2.69 -17.05
N LEU A 91 -8.28 2.39 -18.00
CA LEU A 91 -8.49 1.35 -19.01
C LEU A 91 -8.63 -0.06 -18.43
N ILE A 92 -8.10 -0.29 -17.23
CA ILE A 92 -7.97 -1.62 -16.63
C ILE A 92 -8.36 -1.57 -15.15
N LYS A 93 -9.26 -2.47 -14.72
CA LYS A 93 -9.64 -2.64 -13.32
C LYS A 93 -8.40 -2.86 -12.44
N TRP A 94 -8.36 -2.24 -11.26
CA TRP A 94 -7.20 -2.34 -10.36
C TRP A 94 -6.84 -3.79 -10.01
N ASN A 95 -7.83 -4.66 -9.81
CA ASN A 95 -7.57 -6.08 -9.56
C ASN A 95 -6.81 -6.77 -10.70
N THR A 96 -7.07 -6.39 -11.95
CA THR A 96 -6.33 -6.89 -13.13
C THR A 96 -4.94 -6.28 -13.21
N VAL A 97 -4.75 -5.03 -12.80
CA VAL A 97 -3.41 -4.43 -12.65
C VAL A 97 -2.57 -5.21 -11.62
N CYS A 98 -3.24 -5.74 -10.58
CA CYS A 98 -2.59 -6.49 -9.53
C CYS A 98 -2.24 -7.95 -9.87
N THR A 99 -2.72 -8.51 -10.98
CA THR A 99 -2.38 -9.89 -11.34
C THR A 99 -0.90 -9.99 -11.75
N PRO A 100 -0.27 -11.18 -11.59
CA PRO A 100 1.10 -11.40 -12.05
C PRO A 100 1.27 -11.14 -13.54
N LEU A 101 2.50 -10.82 -13.98
CA LEU A 101 2.82 -10.64 -15.40
C LEU A 101 2.52 -11.91 -16.22
N SER A 102 2.77 -13.09 -15.64
CA SER A 102 2.44 -14.39 -16.25
C SER A 102 0.94 -14.58 -16.53
N CYS A 103 0.07 -13.81 -15.86
CA CYS A 103 -1.37 -13.83 -16.03
C CYS A 103 -1.89 -12.57 -16.75
N GLY A 104 -1.02 -11.83 -17.45
CA GLY A 104 -1.39 -10.63 -18.21
C GLY A 104 -1.61 -9.35 -17.37
N GLY A 105 -1.20 -9.33 -16.10
CA GLY A 105 -1.25 -8.14 -15.24
C GLY A 105 0.05 -7.35 -15.19
N LEU A 106 0.10 -6.33 -14.32
CA LEU A 106 1.29 -5.49 -14.12
C LEU A 106 2.12 -5.90 -12.89
N GLY A 107 1.68 -6.93 -12.15
CA GLY A 107 2.37 -7.48 -10.99
C GLY A 107 2.46 -6.53 -9.80
N ILE A 108 1.55 -5.56 -9.70
CA ILE A 108 1.45 -4.68 -8.51
C ILE A 108 0.75 -5.48 -7.40
N ARG A 109 1.29 -5.53 -6.19
CA ARG A 109 0.63 -6.31 -5.12
C ARG A 109 -0.69 -5.65 -4.70
N ASN A 110 -1.74 -6.47 -4.53
CA ASN A 110 -2.98 -6.00 -3.94
C ASN A 110 -2.77 -5.71 -2.43
N LEU A 111 -3.10 -4.48 -2.01
CA LEU A 111 -2.85 -4.01 -0.64
C LEU A 111 -3.55 -4.88 0.41
N ARG A 112 -4.81 -5.26 0.16
CA ARG A 112 -5.62 -6.02 1.11
C ARG A 112 -5.10 -7.44 1.25
N THR A 113 -4.78 -8.09 0.13
CA THR A 113 -4.18 -9.43 0.13
C THR A 113 -2.83 -9.42 0.84
N PHE A 114 -2.00 -8.40 0.58
CA PHE A 114 -0.70 -8.27 1.22
C PHE A 114 -0.80 -8.01 2.73
N ASN A 115 -1.73 -7.16 3.18
CA ASN A 115 -2.00 -6.92 4.59
C ASN A 115 -2.45 -8.21 5.31
N LYS A 116 -3.38 -8.97 4.73
CA LYS A 116 -3.81 -10.26 5.28
C LYS A 116 -2.65 -11.25 5.42
N ALA A 117 -1.80 -11.34 4.39
CA ALA A 117 -0.63 -12.21 4.43
C ALA A 117 0.39 -11.79 5.51
N LEU A 118 0.63 -10.49 5.68
CA LEU A 118 1.52 -9.98 6.73
C LEU A 118 0.98 -10.24 8.14
N LEU A 119 -0.31 -10.00 8.38
CA LEU A 119 -0.95 -10.29 9.65
C LEU A 119 -0.92 -11.80 9.96
N GLY A 120 -1.21 -12.64 8.95
CA GLY A 120 -1.11 -14.09 9.06
C GLY A 120 0.31 -14.57 9.41
N LYS A 121 1.34 -13.96 8.81
CA LYS A 121 2.75 -14.24 9.14
C LYS A 121 3.05 -13.97 10.62
N TRP A 122 2.53 -12.88 11.18
CA TRP A 122 2.73 -12.56 12.60
C TRP A 122 1.93 -13.47 13.52
N LEU A 123 0.69 -13.81 13.17
CA LEU A 123 -0.09 -14.81 13.91
C LEU A 123 0.61 -16.16 13.96
N TRP A 124 1.17 -16.60 12.83
CA TRP A 124 1.97 -17.83 12.75
C TRP A 124 3.21 -17.79 13.64
N ARG A 125 3.95 -16.67 13.62
CA ARG A 125 5.12 -16.48 14.51
C ARG A 125 4.72 -16.52 15.97
N TYR A 126 3.65 -15.82 16.34
CA TYR A 126 3.15 -15.81 17.71
C TYR A 126 2.76 -17.22 18.19
N HIS A 127 2.12 -18.00 17.32
CA HIS A 127 1.79 -19.40 17.62
C HIS A 127 3.06 -20.24 17.89
N LEU A 128 4.07 -20.16 17.00
CA LEU A 128 5.32 -20.91 17.17
C LEU A 128 6.17 -20.44 18.36
N GLU A 129 6.23 -19.13 18.63
CA GLU A 129 6.98 -18.57 19.76
C GLU A 129 6.26 -18.85 21.10
N GLY A 130 4.93 -18.87 21.10
CA GLY A 130 4.12 -19.24 22.27
C GLY A 130 4.41 -20.65 22.79
N ASP A 131 4.69 -21.58 21.88
CA ASP A 131 5.09 -22.96 22.21
C ASP A 131 6.52 -23.06 22.80
N THR A 132 7.35 -22.01 22.68
CA THR A 132 8.75 -22.03 23.15
C THR A 132 9.00 -21.28 24.47
N VAL A 133 8.10 -20.36 24.87
CA VAL A 133 8.30 -19.51 26.07
C VAL A 133 7.42 -19.92 27.25
N THR A 134 6.57 -20.94 27.11
CA THR A 134 5.77 -21.53 28.21
C THR A 134 6.16 -22.96 28.59
N ALA A 135 7.30 -23.45 28.08
CA ALA A 135 7.94 -24.68 28.53
C ALA A 135 9.07 -24.38 29.53
N ARG A 136 8.79 -23.60 30.58
CA ARG A 136 9.60 -23.46 31.81
C ARG A 136 8.73 -23.07 32.99
#